data_AF-A0A1I7XYX1-F1
#
_entry.id   AF-A0A1I7XYX1-F1
#
_cell.length_a   1.000
_cell.length_b   1.000
_cell.length_c   1.000
_cell.angle_alpha   90.00
_cell.angle_beta   90.00
_cell.angle_gamma   90.00
#
_symmetry.space_group_name_H-M   'P 1'
#
loop_
_entity.id
_entity.type
_entity.pdbx_description
1 polymer ?
#
loop_
_entity_poly.entity_id
_entity_poly.type
_entity_poly.pdbx_seq_one_letter_code
_entity_poly.pdbx_strand_id
1 'polypeptide(L)'
;MAMDMHDQHLCEFAMQLSENVPYLVTIGVKLLLAVVGLFWLPVVLCSETLSSTFHPNARLLLRMNVLFVFISCCGTILCESIDLTRFVIIKNIRMTSESEYDCLIPSIPPLLAVLGKMLKIYGHVASTLLIAAWVAERLYASVFIRTYEKNNLTIGVVSSVMAVSLYSTPVILIIS
;
A
#
# COMPACT_ATOMS: atom_id res chain seq x y z
N MET A 1 4.64 -16.44 -33.88
CA MET A 1 4.77 -14.96 -33.87
C MET A 1 6.13 -14.72 -33.25
N ALA A 2 7.09 -14.09 -33.93
CA ALA A 2 8.44 -13.95 -33.36
C ALA A 2 8.36 -13.05 -32.12
N MET A 3 8.75 -13.59 -30.96
CA MET A 3 8.77 -12.85 -29.70
C MET A 3 10.00 -11.93 -29.71
N ASP A 4 9.82 -10.65 -29.34
CA ASP A 4 10.94 -9.72 -29.28
C ASP A 4 11.94 -10.16 -28.21
N MET A 5 13.24 -9.96 -28.46
CA MET A 5 14.33 -10.34 -27.55
C MET A 5 14.15 -9.76 -26.13
N HIS A 6 13.49 -8.61 -26.01
CA HIS A 6 13.14 -8.00 -24.72
C HIS A 6 12.15 -8.85 -23.90
N ASP A 7 11.16 -9.44 -24.56
CA ASP A 7 10.13 -10.26 -23.91
C ASP A 7 10.70 -11.59 -23.39
N GLN A 8 11.71 -12.14 -24.07
CA GLN A 8 12.41 -13.35 -23.63
C GLN A 8 13.11 -13.13 -22.28
N HIS A 9 13.85 -12.02 -22.14
CA HIS A 9 14.51 -11.68 -20.88
C HIS A 9 13.51 -11.43 -19.74
N LEU A 10 12.38 -10.77 -20.01
CA LEU A 10 11.32 -10.57 -19.02
C LEU A 10 10.68 -11.89 -18.59
N CYS A 11 10.48 -12.83 -19.53
CA CYS A 11 9.96 -14.15 -19.24
C CYS A 11 10.91 -14.96 -18.36
N GLU A 12 12.21 -14.98 -18.70
CA GLU A 12 13.23 -15.70 -17.93
C GLU A 12 13.34 -15.15 -16.50
N PHE A 13 13.34 -13.83 -16.34
CA PHE A 13 13.33 -13.20 -15.03
C PHE A 13 12.08 -13.56 -14.22
N ALA A 14 10.90 -13.54 -14.85
CA ALA A 14 9.64 -13.93 -14.19
C ALA A 14 9.65 -15.41 -13.78
N MET A 15 10.26 -16.28 -14.58
CA MET A 15 10.43 -17.70 -14.27
C MET A 15 11.33 -17.89 -13.05
N GLN A 16 12.52 -17.27 -13.02
CA GLN A 16 13.42 -17.32 -11.87
C GLN A 16 12.74 -16.83 -10.58
N LEU A 17 11.94 -15.77 -10.67
CA LEU A 17 11.22 -15.22 -9.53
C LEU A 17 10.10 -16.16 -9.06
N SER A 18 9.42 -16.84 -9.99
CA SER A 18 8.36 -17.82 -9.68
C SER A 18 8.88 -19.10 -9.02
N GLU A 19 10.16 -19.43 -9.22
CA GLU A 19 10.80 -20.61 -8.61
C GLU A 19 11.35 -20.31 -7.21
N ASN A 20 11.47 -19.03 -6.85
CA ASN A 20 11.92 -18.60 -5.55
C ASN A 20 10.78 -18.75 -4.51
N VAL A 21 10.75 -19.90 -3.83
CA VAL A 21 9.74 -20.22 -2.81
C VAL A 21 9.66 -19.18 -1.69
N PRO A 22 10.77 -18.68 -1.09
CA PRO A 22 10.72 -17.60 -0.10
C PRO A 22 10.00 -16.34 -0.58
N TYR A 23 10.18 -15.97 -1.85
CA TYR A 23 9.50 -14.83 -2.44
C TYR A 23 7.99 -15.05 -2.51
N LEU A 24 7.54 -16.21 -3.02
CA LEU A 24 6.11 -16.56 -3.07
C LEU A 24 5.46 -16.61 -1.69
N VAL A 25 6.15 -17.19 -0.69
CA VAL A 25 5.66 -17.21 0.70
C VAL A 25 5.51 -15.79 1.24
N THR A 26 6.48 -14.92 0.97
CA THR A 26 6.42 -13.51 1.40
C THR A 26 5.24 -12.77 0.79
N ILE A 27 4.96 -12.97 -0.50
CA ILE A 27 3.77 -12.43 -1.17
C ILE A 27 2.49 -12.95 -0.50
N GLY A 28 2.39 -14.27 -0.30
CA GLY A 28 1.22 -14.90 0.31
C GLY A 28 0.94 -14.38 1.72
N VAL A 29 1.97 -14.25 2.55
CA VAL A 29 1.84 -13.69 3.91
C VAL A 29 1.41 -12.23 3.88
N LYS A 30 2.00 -11.41 3.01
CA LYS A 30 1.60 -9.99 2.85
C LYS A 30 0.15 -9.86 2.41
N LEU A 31 -0.28 -10.69 1.47
CA LEU A 31 -1.66 -10.71 0.99
C LEU A 31 -2.62 -11.10 2.12
N LEU A 32 -2.31 -12.14 2.90
CA LEU A 32 -3.12 -12.57 4.03
C LEU A 32 -3.22 -11.48 5.10
N LEU A 33 -2.10 -10.86 5.47
CA LEU A 33 -2.08 -9.74 6.42
C LEU A 33 -2.88 -8.54 5.91
N ALA A 34 -2.80 -8.22 4.61
CA ALA A 34 -3.57 -7.14 4.01
C ALA A 34 -5.08 -7.42 4.04
N VAL A 35 -5.49 -8.66 3.78
CA VAL A 35 -6.90 -9.10 3.86
C VAL A 35 -7.40 -9.01 5.31
N VAL A 36 -6.64 -9.55 6.28
CA VAL A 36 -6.98 -9.45 7.71
C VAL A 36 -7.11 -7.99 8.14
N GLY A 37 -6.15 -7.14 7.75
CA GLY A 37 -6.20 -5.70 8.00
C GLY A 37 -7.44 -5.04 7.40
N LEU A 38 -7.78 -5.36 6.16
CA LEU A 38 -8.95 -4.81 5.47
C LEU A 38 -10.26 -5.15 6.20
N PHE A 39 -10.39 -6.35 6.76
CA PHE A 39 -11.56 -6.75 7.54
C PHE A 39 -11.58 -6.16 8.94
N TRP A 40 -10.42 -6.03 9.59
CA TRP A 40 -10.33 -5.54 10.96
C TRP A 40 -10.50 -4.02 11.07
N LEU A 41 -10.04 -3.26 10.08
CA LEU A 41 -10.10 -1.79 10.10
C LEU A 41 -11.53 -1.23 10.24
N PRO A 42 -12.54 -1.70 9.49
CA PRO A 42 -13.93 -1.26 9.69
C PRO A 42 -14.45 -1.58 11.10
N VAL A 43 -14.09 -2.73 11.67
CA VAL A 43 -14.50 -3.11 13.03
C VAL A 43 -13.93 -2.14 14.04
N VAL A 44 -12.66 -1.75 13.90
CA VAL A 44 -11.99 -0.75 14.74
C VAL A 44 -12.64 0.62 14.58
N LEU A 45 -12.96 1.03 13.35
CA LEU A 45 -13.62 2.31 13.07
C LEU A 45 -15.03 2.37 13.67
N CYS A 46 -15.78 1.27 13.65
CA CYS A 46 -17.11 1.20 14.26
C CYS A 46 -17.06 1.15 15.80
N SER A 47 -15.97 0.63 16.37
CA SER A 47 -15.79 0.48 17.82
C SER A 47 -15.15 1.72 18.49
N GLU A 48 -15.17 2.88 17.83
CA GLU A 48 -14.42 4.10 18.16
C GLU A 48 -14.82 4.81 19.48
N THR A 49 -15.37 4.12 20.49
CA THR A 49 -15.57 4.73 21.82
C THR A 49 -14.26 5.25 22.41
N LEU A 50 -13.12 4.61 22.11
CA LEU A 50 -11.80 5.02 22.59
C LEU A 50 -11.28 6.32 21.93
N SER A 51 -11.63 6.59 20.67
CA SER A 51 -11.14 7.79 19.95
C SER A 51 -11.78 9.09 20.48
N SER A 52 -12.91 8.96 21.19
CA SER A 52 -13.61 10.09 21.81
C SER A 52 -12.79 10.76 22.92
N THR A 53 -11.87 10.03 23.56
CA THR A 53 -10.98 10.54 24.61
C THR A 53 -9.85 11.43 24.08
N PHE A 54 -9.55 11.33 22.79
CA PHE A 54 -8.48 12.11 22.18
C PHE A 54 -8.94 13.50 21.76
N HIS A 55 -8.02 14.45 21.87
CA HIS A 55 -8.19 15.80 21.35
C HIS A 55 -8.51 15.75 19.84
N PRO A 56 -9.37 16.65 19.32
CA PRO A 56 -9.80 16.64 17.93
C PRO A 56 -8.65 16.62 16.90
N ASN A 57 -7.52 17.28 17.16
CA ASN A 57 -6.32 17.24 16.31
C ASN A 57 -5.78 15.80 16.15
N ALA A 58 -5.51 15.12 17.26
CA ALA A 58 -5.04 13.74 17.27
C ALA A 58 -6.07 12.77 16.65
N ARG A 59 -7.36 13.01 16.86
CA ARG A 59 -8.44 12.21 16.27
C ARG A 59 -8.47 12.32 14.75
N LEU A 60 -8.28 13.53 14.21
CA LEU A 60 -8.21 13.74 12.76
C LEU A 60 -7.02 12.98 12.14
N LEU A 61 -5.83 13.11 12.75
CA LEU A 61 -4.63 12.42 12.28
C LEU A 61 -4.80 10.90 12.30
N LEU A 62 -5.41 10.35 13.37
CA LEU A 62 -5.69 8.94 13.48
C LEU A 62 -6.66 8.45 12.40
N ARG A 63 -7.75 9.19 12.15
CA ARG A 63 -8.73 8.85 11.10
C ARG A 63 -8.13 8.88 9.70
N MET A 64 -7.33 9.91 9.41
CA MET A 64 -6.58 9.98 8.15
C MET A 64 -5.62 8.79 8.05
N ASN A 65 -4.86 8.48 9.10
CA ASN A 65 -3.94 7.35 9.08
C ASN A 65 -4.68 6.03 8.76
N VAL A 66 -5.81 5.77 9.41
CA VAL A 66 -6.63 4.58 9.13
C VAL A 66 -7.09 4.54 7.67
N LEU A 67 -7.51 5.67 7.09
CA LEU A 67 -7.88 5.75 5.68
C LEU A 67 -6.71 5.39 4.75
N PHE A 68 -5.50 5.90 5.01
CA PHE A 68 -4.33 5.58 4.19
C PHE A 68 -3.85 4.13 4.36
N VAL A 69 -3.97 3.56 5.57
CA VAL A 69 -3.74 2.12 5.77
C VAL A 69 -4.74 1.30 4.95
N PHE A 70 -6.02 1.68 4.95
CA PHE A 70 -7.04 1.01 4.12
C PHE A 70 -6.68 1.07 2.62
N ILE A 71 -6.29 2.25 2.11
CA ILE A 71 -5.81 2.41 0.73
C ILE A 71 -4.59 1.51 0.45
N SER A 72 -3.64 1.44 1.39
CA SER A 72 -2.45 0.58 1.27
C SER A 72 -2.80 -0.91 1.25
N CYS A 73 -3.77 -1.35 2.06
CA CYS A 73 -4.28 -2.72 2.05
C CYS A 73 -4.91 -3.06 0.69
N CYS A 74 -5.75 -2.18 0.13
CA CYS A 74 -6.33 -2.35 -1.19
C CYS A 74 -5.25 -2.45 -2.29
N GLY A 75 -4.27 -1.55 -2.28
CA GLY A 75 -3.15 -1.61 -3.24
C GLY A 75 -2.30 -2.88 -3.10
N THR A 76 -2.08 -3.34 -1.87
CA THR A 76 -1.39 -4.61 -1.61
C THR A 76 -2.19 -5.80 -2.12
N ILE A 77 -3.49 -5.87 -1.85
CA ILE A 77 -4.35 -6.95 -2.33
C ILE A 77 -4.34 -6.98 -3.86
N LEU A 78 -4.52 -5.84 -4.54
CA LEU A 78 -4.52 -5.77 -6.00
C LEU A 78 -3.18 -6.23 -6.60
N CYS A 79 -2.06 -5.68 -6.15
CA CYS A 79 -0.74 -6.04 -6.67
C CYS A 79 -0.38 -7.51 -6.41
N GLU A 80 -0.42 -7.90 -5.14
CA GLU A 80 0.09 -9.21 -4.72
C GLU A 80 -0.82 -10.33 -5.22
N SER A 81 -2.13 -10.10 -5.36
CA SER A 81 -3.03 -11.10 -5.96
C SER A 81 -2.79 -11.31 -7.45
N ILE A 82 -2.50 -10.25 -8.22
CA ILE A 82 -2.15 -10.36 -9.65
C ILE A 82 -0.85 -11.15 -9.80
N ASP A 83 0.18 -10.80 -9.02
CA ASP A 83 1.47 -11.48 -9.08
C ASP A 83 1.35 -12.95 -8.63
N LEU A 84 0.63 -13.24 -7.54
CA LEU A 84 0.41 -14.61 -7.07
C LEU A 84 -0.40 -15.43 -8.10
N THR A 85 -1.45 -14.85 -8.69
CA THR A 85 -2.25 -15.51 -9.72
C THR A 85 -1.40 -15.85 -10.95
N ARG A 86 -0.49 -14.94 -11.36
CA ARG A 86 0.42 -15.20 -12.48
C ARG A 86 1.44 -16.29 -12.18
N PHE A 87 2.11 -16.21 -11.03
CA PHE A 87 3.19 -17.13 -10.70
C PHE A 87 2.70 -18.53 -10.29
N VAL A 88 1.50 -18.64 -9.72
CA VAL A 88 0.97 -19.92 -9.24
C VAL A 88 -0.09 -20.46 -10.19
N ILE A 89 -1.19 -19.73 -10.40
CA ILE A 89 -2.38 -20.25 -11.09
C ILE A 89 -2.14 -20.34 -12.59
N ILE A 90 -1.75 -19.22 -13.23
CA ILE A 90 -1.56 -19.16 -14.69
C ILE A 90 -0.40 -20.06 -15.12
N LYS A 91 0.73 -20.03 -14.40
CA LYS A 91 1.85 -20.93 -14.63
C LYS A 91 1.41 -22.40 -14.61
N ASN A 92 0.66 -22.81 -13.59
CA ASN A 92 0.22 -24.21 -13.44
C ASN A 92 -0.77 -24.64 -14.53
N ILE A 93 -1.72 -23.77 -14.89
CA ILE A 93 -2.68 -24.03 -15.99
C ILE A 93 -1.94 -24.20 -17.32
N ARG A 94 -1.01 -23.29 -17.64
CA ARG A 94 -0.25 -23.35 -18.90
C ARG A 94 0.73 -24.52 -18.96
N MET A 95 1.30 -24.91 -17.83
CA MET A 95 2.17 -26.09 -17.73
C MET A 95 1.39 -27.40 -17.97
N THR A 96 0.10 -27.43 -17.64
CA THR A 96 -0.77 -28.61 -17.83
C THR A 96 -1.35 -28.70 -19.25
N SER A 97 -1.49 -27.55 -19.92
CA SER A 97 -1.95 -27.50 -21.31
C SER A 97 -0.79 -27.89 -22.24
N GLU A 98 -0.94 -28.96 -23.03
CA GLU A 98 0.05 -29.41 -24.05
C GLU A 98 0.30 -28.38 -25.18
N SER A 99 -0.30 -27.21 -25.10
CA SER A 99 -0.08 -26.11 -26.03
C SER A 99 1.30 -25.49 -25.83
N GLU A 100 2.06 -25.42 -26.92
CA GLU A 100 3.36 -24.76 -27.02
C GLU A 100 3.17 -23.23 -26.85
N TYR A 101 3.24 -22.74 -25.61
CA TYR A 101 3.25 -21.31 -25.31
C TYR A 101 4.69 -20.78 -25.28
N ASP A 102 4.94 -19.67 -25.98
CA ASP A 102 6.26 -19.01 -25.99
C ASP A 102 6.73 -18.56 -24.59
N CYS A 103 5.79 -18.29 -23.67
CA CYS A 103 6.10 -17.97 -22.26
C CYS A 103 5.02 -18.47 -21.28
N LEU A 104 5.44 -19.17 -20.23
CA LEU A 104 4.56 -19.69 -19.18
C LEU A 104 3.95 -18.61 -18.28
N ILE A 105 4.61 -17.46 -18.13
CA ILE A 105 4.17 -16.37 -17.26
C ILE A 105 3.96 -15.10 -18.12
N PRO A 106 2.73 -14.76 -18.51
CA PRO A 106 2.48 -13.62 -19.39
C PRO A 106 2.84 -12.31 -18.69
N SER A 107 3.36 -11.32 -19.40
CA SER A 107 3.65 -9.98 -18.87
C SER A 107 2.39 -9.26 -18.38
N ILE A 108 2.53 -8.40 -17.35
CA ILE A 108 1.42 -7.54 -16.88
C ILE A 108 1.43 -6.28 -17.73
N PRO A 109 0.25 -5.76 -18.14
CA PRO A 109 0.15 -4.43 -18.73
C PRO A 109 0.83 -3.37 -17.83
N PRO A 110 1.75 -2.55 -18.36
CA PRO A 110 2.53 -1.62 -17.54
C PRO A 110 1.66 -0.66 -16.73
N LEU A 111 0.52 -0.23 -17.30
CA LEU A 111 -0.44 0.63 -16.61
C LEU A 111 -1.00 -0.01 -15.33
N LEU A 112 -1.36 -1.30 -15.38
CA LEU A 112 -1.92 -2.01 -14.24
C LEU A 112 -0.86 -2.20 -13.14
N ALA A 113 0.36 -2.56 -13.54
CA ALA A 113 1.49 -2.71 -12.63
C ALA A 113 1.85 -1.39 -11.93
N VAL A 114 1.86 -0.28 -12.68
CA VAL A 114 2.15 1.06 -12.12
C VAL A 114 1.04 1.50 -11.19
N LEU A 115 -0.24 1.42 -11.60
CA LEU A 115 -1.36 1.87 -10.76
C LEU A 115 -1.43 1.13 -9.43
N GLY A 116 -1.31 -0.20 -9.45
CA GLY A 116 -1.30 -0.99 -8.23
C GLY A 116 -0.13 -0.62 -7.31
N LYS A 117 1.10 -0.52 -7.87
CA LYS A 117 2.29 -0.17 -7.09
C LYS A 117 2.19 1.23 -6.52
N MET A 118 1.69 2.20 -7.28
CA MET A 118 1.48 3.57 -6.82
C MET A 118 0.49 3.60 -5.67
N LEU A 119 -0.66 2.91 -5.76
CA LEU A 119 -1.65 2.87 -4.69
C LEU A 119 -1.06 2.29 -3.39
N LYS A 120 -0.30 1.19 -3.51
CA LYS A 120 0.37 0.53 -2.40
C LYS A 120 1.40 1.45 -1.71
N ILE A 121 2.32 2.02 -2.49
CA ILE A 121 3.39 2.89 -1.97
C ILE A 121 2.78 4.17 -1.38
N TYR A 122 1.80 4.77 -2.08
CA TYR A 122 1.09 5.97 -1.64
C TYR A 122 0.44 5.78 -0.28
N GLY A 123 -0.37 4.74 -0.11
CA GLY A 123 -1.01 4.46 1.18
C GLY A 123 0.01 4.22 2.31
N HIS A 124 1.09 3.50 2.02
CA HIS A 124 2.09 3.13 3.03
C HIS A 124 2.90 4.34 3.53
N VAL A 125 3.40 5.17 2.61
CA VAL A 125 4.21 6.33 2.97
C VAL A 125 3.36 7.41 3.65
N ALA A 126 2.16 7.69 3.12
CA ALA A 126 1.25 8.65 3.74
C ALA A 126 0.85 8.23 5.17
N SER A 127 0.56 6.95 5.39
CA SER A 127 0.31 6.40 6.74
C SER A 127 1.52 6.62 7.66
N THR A 128 2.73 6.33 7.20
CA THR A 128 3.95 6.51 7.99
C THR A 128 4.17 7.98 8.39
N LEU A 129 3.95 8.92 7.47
CA LEU A 129 4.04 10.35 7.74
C LEU A 129 2.97 10.83 8.72
N LEU A 130 1.75 10.31 8.64
CA LEU A 130 0.67 10.64 9.57
C LEU A 130 0.93 10.11 10.98
N ILE A 131 1.50 8.92 11.12
CA ILE A 131 1.96 8.39 12.42
C ILE A 131 3.05 9.30 12.99
N ALA A 132 4.02 9.71 12.18
CA ALA A 132 5.07 10.63 12.62
C ALA A 132 4.49 11.99 13.06
N ALA A 133 3.55 12.53 12.29
CA ALA A 133 2.83 13.77 12.64
C ALA A 133 2.04 13.62 13.93
N TRP A 134 1.39 12.47 14.15
CA TRP A 134 0.66 12.17 15.37
C TRP A 134 1.59 12.08 16.60
N VAL A 135 2.76 11.45 16.46
CA VAL A 135 3.77 11.43 17.54
C VAL A 135 4.27 12.85 17.84
N ALA A 136 4.57 13.65 16.81
CA ALA A 136 5.00 15.03 16.98
C ALA A 136 3.92 15.89 17.66
N GLU A 137 2.65 15.67 17.32
CA GLU A 137 1.51 16.33 17.94
C GLU A 137 1.40 16.02 19.43
N ARG A 138 1.64 14.77 19.83
CA ARG A 138 1.66 14.35 21.24
C ARG A 138 2.82 14.93 22.02
N LEU A 139 4.00 15.01 21.40
CA LEU A 139 5.15 15.68 22.00
C LEU A 139 4.85 17.18 22.20
N TYR A 140 4.28 17.84 21.19
CA TYR A 140 3.89 19.24 21.29
C TYR A 140 2.84 19.48 22.38
N ALA A 141 1.80 18.66 22.45
CA ALA A 141 0.77 18.75 23.49
C ALA A 141 1.35 18.56 24.90
N SER A 142 2.34 17.68 25.05
CA SER A 142 3.01 17.43 26.34
C SER A 142 3.89 18.60 26.79
N VAL A 143 4.55 19.30 25.85
CA VAL A 143 5.43 20.43 26.17
C VAL A 143 4.66 21.75 26.32
N PHE A 144 3.59 21.96 25.53
CA PHE A 144 2.90 23.25 25.41
C PHE A 144 1.40 23.18 25.75
N ILE A 145 1.05 22.56 26.87
CA ILE A 145 -0.35 22.32 27.32
C ILE A 145 -1.25 23.57 27.19
N ARG A 146 -0.80 24.72 27.73
CA ARG A 146 -1.61 25.97 27.76
C ARG A 146 -1.92 26.54 26.37
N THR A 147 -0.98 26.44 25.45
CA THR A 147 -1.15 26.95 24.07
C THR A 147 -1.98 25.98 23.24
N TYR A 148 -1.82 24.69 23.50
CA TYR A 148 -2.48 23.62 22.79
C TYR A 148 -4.01 23.60 23.00
N GLU A 149 -4.48 23.80 24.24
CA GLU A 149 -5.91 23.87 24.56
C GLU A 149 -6.67 25.01 23.86
N LYS A 150 -5.96 26.07 23.45
CA LYS A 150 -6.57 27.22 22.78
C LYS A 150 -6.77 26.98 21.26
N ASN A 151 -6.10 25.99 20.68
CA ASN A 151 -5.99 25.84 19.24
C ASN A 151 -6.57 24.49 18.76
N ASN A 152 -7.89 24.46 18.56
CA ASN A 152 -8.63 23.20 18.53
C ASN A 152 -8.45 22.35 17.25
N LEU A 153 -8.09 22.91 16.09
CA LEU A 153 -8.02 22.13 14.83
C LEU A 153 -6.83 22.44 13.88
N THR A 154 -6.22 23.62 14.00
CA THR A 154 -5.30 24.15 12.99
C THR A 154 -4.04 23.28 12.84
N ILE A 155 -3.51 22.77 13.95
CA ILE A 155 -2.27 21.97 13.96
C ILE A 155 -2.51 20.62 13.26
N GLY A 156 -3.65 19.97 13.52
CA GLY A 156 -4.01 18.69 12.88
C GLY A 156 -4.21 18.84 11.37
N VAL A 157 -4.87 19.91 10.93
CA VAL A 157 -5.09 20.18 9.50
C VAL A 157 -3.77 20.49 8.79
N VAL A 158 -2.95 21.40 9.34
CA VAL A 158 -1.67 21.78 8.72
C VAL A 158 -0.73 20.59 8.62
N SER A 159 -0.63 19.77 9.68
CA SER A 159 0.22 18.57 9.66
C SER A 159 -0.28 17.52 8.67
N SER A 160 -1.59 17.31 8.56
CA SER A 160 -2.19 16.40 7.57
C SER A 160 -1.94 16.88 6.13
N VAL A 161 -2.18 18.17 5.85
CA VAL A 161 -1.95 18.76 4.53
C VAL A 161 -0.47 18.69 4.16
N MET A 162 0.42 18.99 5.10
CA MET A 162 1.87 18.91 4.88
C MET A 162 2.31 17.46 4.57
N ALA A 163 1.82 16.47 5.32
CA ALA A 163 2.12 15.06 5.08
C ALA A 163 1.66 14.60 3.69
N VAL A 164 0.48 15.02 3.25
CA VAL A 164 -0.04 14.70 1.90
C VAL A 164 0.77 15.43 0.82
N SER A 165 1.09 16.71 1.03
CA SER A 165 1.78 17.55 0.04
C SER A 165 3.23 17.12 -0.19
N LEU A 166 3.95 16.76 0.89
CA LEU A 166 5.31 16.22 0.83
C LEU A 166 5.40 14.91 0.03
N TYR A 167 4.29 14.16 -0.06
CA TYR A 167 4.26 12.92 -0.79
C TYR A 167 3.85 13.08 -2.26
N SER A 168 3.05 14.10 -2.58
CA SER A 168 2.65 14.40 -3.97
C SER A 168 3.82 14.80 -4.86
N THR A 169 4.84 15.46 -4.32
CA THR A 169 6.00 15.98 -5.06
C THR A 169 6.85 14.91 -5.76
N PRO A 170 7.27 13.80 -5.11
CA PRO A 170 8.03 12.76 -5.80
C PRO A 170 7.21 12.02 -6.86
N VAL A 171 5.90 11.85 -6.67
CA VAL A 171 5.03 11.19 -7.66
C VAL A 171 4.94 12.03 -8.94
N ILE A 172 4.80 13.36 -8.81
CA ILE A 172 4.79 14.28 -9.96
C ILE A 172 6.13 14.25 -10.70
N LEU A 173 7.24 14.16 -9.96
CA LEU A 173 8.59 14.09 -10.54
C LEU A 173 8.83 12.80 -11.34
N ILE A 174 8.21 11.68 -10.97
CA ILE A 174 8.34 10.39 -11.68
C ILE A 174 7.52 10.37 -12.97
N ILE A 175 6.45 11.17 -13.05
CA ILE A 175 5.53 11.22 -14.20
C ILE A 175 5.95 12.29 -15.23
N SER A 176 6.73 13.29 -14.81
CA SER A 176 7.22 14.40 -15.66
C SER A 176 8.53 14.04 -16.35
#